data_AF-A0A6B1BF46-F1
#
_entry.id   AF-A0A6B1BF46-F1
#
_cell.length_a   1.000
_cell.length_b   1.000
_cell.length_c   1.000
_cell.angle_alpha   90.00
_cell.angle_beta   90.00
_cell.angle_gamma   90.00
#
_symmetry.space_group_name_H-M   'P 1'
#
loop_
_entity.id
_entity.type
_entity.pdbx_description
1 polymer ?
#
loop_
_entity_poly.entity_id
_entity_poly.type
_entity_poly.pdbx_seq_one_letter_code
_entity_poly.pdbx_strand_id
1 'polypeptide(L)' 'MVWPIVLAVVLGALGVYALSQDRPKCPNCGTIVAKKAHRCGRCGAPLGWE' A
#
# COMPACT_ATOMS: atom_id res chain seq x y z
N MET A 1 -5.35 32.42 -11.56
CA MET A 1 -6.72 31.87 -11.66
C MET A 1 -6.79 30.33 -11.67
N VAL A 2 -5.69 29.60 -11.42
CA VAL A 2 -5.65 28.11 -11.45
C VAL A 2 -5.66 27.48 -10.04
N TRP A 3 -5.49 28.31 -9.01
CA TRP A 3 -5.44 27.91 -7.60
C TRP A 3 -6.60 27.00 -7.15
N PRO A 4 -7.89 27.25 -7.49
CA PRO A 4 -8.97 26.36 -7.07
C PRO A 4 -8.90 24.97 -7.73
N ILE A 5 -8.38 24.88 -8.96
CA ILE A 5 -8.22 23.62 -9.69
C ILE A 5 -7.10 22.79 -9.06
N VAL A 6 -5.97 23.43 -8.73
CA VAL A 6 -4.85 22.76 -8.05
C VAL A 6 -5.29 22.25 -6.68
N LEU A 7 -6.04 23.05 -5.92
CA LEU A 7 -6.55 22.64 -4.60
C LEU A 7 -7.48 21.42 -4.70
N ALA A 8 -8.38 21.40 -5.68
CA ALA A 8 -9.27 20.27 -5.93
C ALA A 8 -8.52 18.99 -6.31
N VAL A 9 -7.49 19.10 -7.16
CA VAL A 9 -6.66 17.96 -7.56
C VAL A 9 -5.84 17.42 -6.38
N VAL A 10 -5.24 18.30 -5.58
CA VAL A 10 -4.45 17.88 -4.41
C VAL A 10 -5.33 17.22 -3.36
N LEU A 11 -6.51 17.77 -3.05
CA LEU A 11 -7.46 17.16 -2.12
C LEU A 11 -7.98 15.80 -2.61
N GLY A 12 -8.32 15.70 -3.90
CA GLY A 12 -8.73 14.44 -4.51
C GLY A 12 -7.62 13.39 -4.49
N ALA A 13 -6.40 13.77 -4.84
CA ALA A 13 -5.26 12.87 -4.85
C ALA A 13 -4.88 12.41 -3.43
N LEU A 14 -4.85 13.31 -2.44
CA LEU A 14 -4.62 12.96 -1.02
C LEU A 14 -5.61 11.92 -0.50
N GLY A 15 -6.90 12.03 -0.86
CA GLY A 15 -7.92 11.02 -0.53
C GLY A 15 -7.63 9.64 -1.13
N VAL A 16 -7.13 9.60 -2.37
CA VAL A 16 -6.77 8.35 -3.05
C VAL A 16 -5.49 7.73 -2.50
N TYR A 17 -4.51 8.56 -2.11
CA TYR A 17 -3.24 8.09 -1.56
C TYR A 17 -3.41 7.41 -0.20
N ALA A 18 -4.30 7.91 0.66
CA ALA A 18 -4.55 7.35 1.98
C ALA A 18 -5.07 5.89 1.93
N LEU A 19 -5.88 5.55 0.92
CA LEU A 19 -6.41 4.18 0.73
C LEU A 19 -5.36 3.21 0.17
N SER A 20 -4.28 3.70 -0.42
CA SER A 20 -3.33 2.87 -1.18
C SER A 20 -2.13 2.38 -0.37
N GLN A 21 -1.95 2.82 0.88
CA GLN A 21 -0.72 2.54 1.62
C GLN A 21 -0.76 1.40 2.65
N ASP A 22 -1.85 0.62 2.68
CA ASP A 22 -1.92 -0.57 3.54
C ASP A 22 -1.22 -1.77 2.85
N ARG A 23 0.12 -1.79 2.95
CA ARG A 23 0.92 -2.94 2.53
C ARG A 23 1.13 -3.88 3.71
N PRO A 24 0.71 -5.15 3.61
CA PRO A 24 0.88 -6.10 4.70
C PRO A 24 2.35 -6.41 4.95
N LYS A 25 2.66 -6.75 6.20
CA LYS A 25 4.00 -7.21 6.62
C LYS A 25 3.98 -8.72 6.78
N CYS A 26 5.08 -9.36 6.43
CA CYS A 26 5.26 -10.78 6.67
C CYS A 26 5.30 -11.05 8.19
N PRO A 27 4.50 -11.98 8.73
CA PRO A 27 4.51 -12.30 10.16
C PRO A 27 5.79 -13.01 10.60
N ASN A 28 6.53 -13.62 9.67
CA ASN A 28 7.73 -14.37 9.98
C ASN A 28 8.99 -13.48 10.06
N CYS A 29 9.14 -12.51 9.16
CA CYS A 29 10.35 -11.68 9.07
C CYS A 29 10.11 -10.16 9.13
N GLY A 30 8.85 -9.72 9.22
CA GLY A 30 8.48 -8.29 9.28
C GLY A 30 8.66 -7.50 7.97
N THR A 31 9.15 -8.14 6.91
CA THR A 31 9.32 -7.48 5.59
C THR A 31 7.97 -7.10 4.98
N ILE A 32 7.90 -5.94 4.33
CA ILE A 32 6.73 -5.52 3.58
C ILE A 32 6.55 -6.44 2.37
N VAL A 33 5.37 -7.02 2.24
CA VAL A 33 5.02 -7.96 1.17
C VAL A 33 3.84 -7.41 0.38
N ALA A 34 3.71 -7.85 -0.87
CA ALA A 34 2.57 -7.46 -1.68
C ALA A 34 1.29 -8.09 -1.10
N LYS A 35 0.17 -7.37 -1.17
CA LYS A 35 -1.13 -7.80 -0.61
C LYS A 35 -1.66 -9.10 -1.22
N LYS A 36 -1.14 -9.51 -2.38
CA LYS A 36 -1.47 -10.74 -3.11
C LYS A 36 -0.30 -11.73 -3.19
N ALA A 37 0.75 -11.58 -2.39
CA ALA A 37 1.92 -12.46 -2.44
C ALA A 37 1.70 -13.71 -1.58
N HIS A 38 1.66 -14.90 -2.16
CA HIS A 38 1.50 -16.17 -1.41
C HIS A 38 2.76 -16.60 -0.64
N ARG A 39 3.94 -16.02 -0.96
CA ARG A 39 5.20 -16.26 -0.25
C ARG A 39 5.95 -14.97 -0.03
N CYS A 40 6.71 -14.91 1.07
CA CYS A 40 7.60 -13.81 1.33
C CYS A 40 8.82 -13.88 0.42
N GLY A 41 9.08 -12.82 -0.36
CA GLY A 41 10.26 -12.73 -1.23
C GLY A 41 11.60 -12.59 -0.48
N ARG A 42 11.58 -12.37 0.84
CA ARG A 42 12.80 -12.20 1.65
C ARG A 42 13.13 -13.46 2.47
N CYS A 43 12.18 -14.02 3.21
CA CYS A 43 12.43 -15.22 4.02
C CYS A 43 11.90 -16.53 3.41
N GLY A 44 11.11 -16.46 2.33
CA GLY A 44 10.52 -17.65 1.68
C GLY A 44 9.32 -18.25 2.40
N ALA A 45 8.93 -17.74 3.58
CA ALA A 45 7.79 -18.25 4.35
C ALA A 45 6.47 -18.13 3.56
N PRO A 46 5.56 -19.11 3.68
CA PRO A 46 4.22 -19.02 3.12
C PRO A 46 3.44 -17.90 3.84
N LEU A 47 2.78 -17.07 3.07
CA LEU A 47 1.88 -16.04 3.54
C LEU A 47 0.47 -16.59 3.32
N GLY A 48 -0.06 -17.32 4.31
CA GLY A 48 -1.41 -17.90 4.27
C GLY A 48 -2.46 -16.83 4.55
N TRP A 49 -2.63 -15.87 3.64
CA TRP A 49 -3.73 -14.88 3.67
C TRP A 49 -5.03 -15.42 3.04
N GLU A 50 -5.21 -16.74 3.09
CA GLU A 50 -6.44 -17.45 2.72
C GLU A 50 -7.60 -17.09 3.65
#